data_AF-S9PD84-F1
#
_entry.id   AF-S9PD84-F1
#
_cell.length_a   1.000
_cell.length_b   1.000
_cell.length_c   1.000
_cell.angle_alpha   90.00
_cell.angle_beta   90.00
_cell.angle_gamma   90.00
#
_symmetry.space_group_name_H-M   'P 1'
#
loop_
_entity.id
_entity.type
_entity.pdbx_description
1 polymer ?
#
loop_
_entity_poly.entity_id
_entity_poly.type
_entity_poly.pdbx_seq_one_letter_code
_entity_poly.pdbx_strand_id
1 'polypeptide(L)' 'MREMRHRIFEGSRRLSRALVDSARRKKAGDVAGARAVLEGVLAVEVVPLYREQAETALSYVDDPED' A
#
# COMPACT_ATOMS: atom_id res chain seq x y z
N MET A 1 22.09 -12.37 -4.94
CA MET A 1 21.26 -13.10 -3.95
C MET A 1 20.90 -12.28 -2.69
N ARG A 2 21.82 -11.52 -2.06
CA ARG A 2 21.49 -10.68 -0.88
C ARG A 2 20.56 -9.50 -1.20
N GLU A 3 20.79 -8.82 -2.32
CA GLU A 3 20.00 -7.64 -2.72
C GLU A 3 18.53 -7.95 -3.03
N MET A 4 18.26 -9.08 -3.70
CA MET A 4 16.89 -9.50 -3.98
C MET A 4 16.10 -9.75 -2.68
N ARG A 5 16.70 -10.46 -1.71
CA ARG A 5 16.09 -10.67 -0.39
C ARG A 5 15.90 -9.38 0.39
N HIS A 6 16.86 -8.45 0.28
CA HIS A 6 16.76 -7.15 0.93
C HIS A 6 15.57 -6.34 0.38
N ARG A 7 15.44 -6.24 -0.95
CA ARG A 7 14.31 -5.56 -1.60
C ARG A 7 12.96 -6.16 -1.21
N ILE A 8 12.85 -7.48 -1.18
CA ILE A 8 11.62 -8.18 -0.77
C ILE A 8 11.28 -7.83 0.70
N PHE A 9 12.25 -7.87 1.59
CA PHE A 9 12.02 -7.61 3.01
C PHE A 9 11.72 -6.13 3.31
N GLU A 10 12.30 -5.20 2.55
CA GLU A 10 11.96 -3.78 2.64
C GLU A 10 10.59 -3.47 2.03
N GLY A 11 10.29 -4.02 0.85
CA GLY A 11 9.00 -3.89 0.18
C GLY A 11 7.85 -4.42 1.05
N SER A 12 8.01 -5.62 1.60
CA SER A 12 7.02 -6.21 2.53
C SER A 12 6.75 -5.32 3.74
N ARG A 13 7.80 -4.81 4.39
CA ARG A 13 7.65 -3.92 5.56
C ARG A 13 6.99 -2.58 5.19
N ARG A 14 7.34 -2.02 4.03
CA ARG A 14 6.72 -0.79 3.52
C ARG A 14 5.24 -1.00 3.24
N LEU A 15 4.89 -2.08 2.52
CA LEU A 15 3.52 -2.42 2.18
C LEU A 15 2.67 -2.63 3.43
N SER A 16 3.11 -3.47 4.38
CA SER A 16 2.34 -3.75 5.59
C SER A 16 2.02 -2.47 6.40
N ARG A 17 2.97 -1.53 6.47
CA ARG A 17 2.74 -0.23 7.13
C ARG A 17 1.73 0.62 6.38
N ALA A 18 1.85 0.68 5.06
CA ALA A 18 0.96 1.47 4.20
C ALA A 18 -0.48 0.94 4.26
N LEU A 19 -0.69 -0.38 4.25
CA LEU A 19 -2.02 -0.98 4.37
C LEU A 19 -2.71 -0.60 5.69
N VAL A 20 -1.98 -0.67 6.81
CA VAL A 20 -2.53 -0.30 8.14
C VAL A 20 -2.83 1.20 8.22
N ASP A 21 -1.92 2.05 7.74
CA ASP A 21 -2.12 3.51 7.77
C ASP A 21 -3.27 3.93 6.85
N SER A 22 -3.36 3.36 5.65
CA SER A 22 -4.46 3.59 4.71
C SER A 22 -5.82 3.20 5.31
N ALA A 23 -5.94 1.99 5.86
CA ALA A 23 -7.18 1.54 6.50
C ALA A 23 -7.59 2.44 7.68
N ARG A 24 -6.61 2.88 8.49
CA ARG A 24 -6.86 3.82 9.60
C ARG A 24 -7.38 5.16 9.11
N ARG A 25 -6.81 5.70 8.03
CA ARG A 25 -7.22 6.97 7.43
C ARG A 25 -8.61 6.88 6.80
N LYS A 26 -8.90 5.81 6.04
CA LYS A 26 -10.24 5.55 5.49
C LYS A 26 -11.29 5.54 6.61
N LYS A 27 -11.03 4.79 7.69
CA LYS A 27 -11.91 4.74 8.88
C LYS A 27 -12.12 6.10 9.56
N ALA A 28 -11.13 6.99 9.49
CA ALA A 28 -11.22 8.35 10.02
C ALA A 28 -11.89 9.33 9.04
N GLY A 29 -12.32 8.88 7.85
CA GLY A 29 -12.88 9.72 6.79
C GLY A 29 -11.83 10.43 5.93
N ASP A 30 -10.54 10.23 6.21
CA ASP A 30 -9.44 10.77 5.41
C ASP A 30 -9.13 9.85 4.22
N VAL A 31 -10.09 9.76 3.29
CA VAL A 31 -9.99 8.92 2.08
C VAL A 31 -8.84 9.40 1.19
N ALA A 32 -8.68 10.72 1.03
CA ALA A 32 -7.57 11.30 0.26
C ALA A 32 -6.21 10.91 0.84
N GLY A 33 -6.05 10.98 2.17
CA GLY A 33 -4.83 10.56 2.84
C GLY A 33 -4.61 9.05 2.78
N ALA A 34 -5.67 8.23 2.82
CA ALA A 34 -5.57 6.78 2.63
C ALA A 34 -5.05 6.42 1.23
N ARG A 35 -5.59 7.10 0.21
CA ARG A 35 -5.18 6.96 -1.20
C ARG A 35 -3.71 7.32 -1.40
N ALA A 36 -3.30 8.49 -0.90
CA ALA A 36 -1.93 9.01 -1.07
C ALA A 36 -0.86 8.08 -0.50
N VAL A 37 -1.16 7.38 0.61
CA VAL A 37 -0.22 6.42 1.21
C VAL A 37 0.01 5.22 0.30
N LEU A 38 -1.05 4.69 -0.32
CA LEU A 38 -0.95 3.54 -1.22
C LEU A 38 -0.30 3.92 -2.56
N GLU A 39 -0.62 5.09 -3.11
CA GLU A 39 0.06 5.64 -4.29
C GLU A 39 1.56 5.83 -4.05
N GLY A 40 1.94 6.26 -2.85
CA GLY A 40 3.35 6.36 -2.44
C GLY A 40 4.08 5.02 -2.44
N VAL A 41 3.41 3.91 -2.12
CA VAL A 41 3.98 2.56 -2.26
C VAL A 41 4.13 2.20 -3.73
N LEU A 42 3.08 2.41 -4.54
CA LEU A 42 3.08 2.06 -5.96
C LEU A 42 4.14 2.80 -6.78
N ALA A 43 4.53 4.00 -6.35
CA ALA A 43 5.60 4.77 -6.98
C ALA A 43 7.00 4.12 -6.83
N VAL A 44 7.24 3.35 -5.76
CA VAL A 44 8.57 2.80 -5.44
C VAL A 44 8.63 1.28 -5.45
N GLU A 45 7.48 0.61 -5.43
CA GLU A 45 7.43 -0.84 -5.33
C GLU A 45 7.73 -1.52 -6.66
N VAL A 46 8.68 -2.45 -6.63
CA VAL A 46 9.21 -3.16 -7.81
C VAL A 46 8.81 -4.64 -7.80
N VAL A 47 8.34 -5.16 -6.66
CA VAL A 47 7.88 -6.55 -6.53
C VAL A 47 6.43 -6.64 -7.04
N PRO A 48 6.14 -7.40 -8.12
CA PRO A 48 4.81 -7.43 -8.72
C PRO A 48 3.69 -7.79 -7.73
N LEU A 49 3.91 -8.80 -6.88
CA LEU A 49 2.95 -9.22 -5.86
C LEU A 49 2.56 -8.08 -4.89
N TYR A 50 3.51 -7.23 -4.52
CA TYR A 50 3.27 -6.14 -3.58
C TYR A 50 2.55 -4.96 -4.24
N ARG A 51 2.78 -4.76 -5.55
CA ARG A 51 2.04 -3.78 -6.34
C ARG A 51 0.57 -4.18 -6.46
N GLU A 52 0.29 -5.43 -6.81
CA GLU A 52 -1.08 -5.97 -6.92
C GLU A 52 -1.86 -5.82 -5.61
N GLN A 53 -1.22 -6.11 -4.47
CA GLN A 53 -1.82 -5.91 -3.15
C GLN A 53 -2.11 -4.44 -2.84
N ALA A 54 -1.20 -3.52 -3.21
CA ALA A 54 -1.42 -2.09 -3.03
C ALA A 54 -2.51 -1.54 -3.96
N GLU A 55 -2.60 -2.02 -5.21
CA GLU A 55 -3.67 -1.70 -6.16
C GLU A 55 -5.04 -2.19 -5.67
N THR A 56 -5.10 -3.40 -5.11
CA THR A 56 -6.34 -3.94 -4.52
C THR A 56 -6.79 -3.11 -3.31
N ALA A 57 -5.85 -2.75 -2.43
CA ALA A 57 -6.16 -1.87 -1.31
C ALA A 57 -6.61 -0.47 -1.78
N LEU A 58 -6.02 0.03 -2.87
CA LEU A 58 -6.37 1.32 -3.45
C LEU A 58 -7.79 1.30 -4.01
N SER A 59 -8.19 0.22 -4.70
CA SER A 59 -9.56 0.08 -5.19
C SER A 59 -10.57 0.05 -4.03
N TYR A 60 -10.24 -0.60 -2.91
CA TYR A 60 -11.11 -0.61 -1.72
C TYR A 60 -11.22 0.76 -1.04
N VAL A 61 -10.18 1.59 -1.13
CA VAL A 61 -10.25 2.98 -0.62
C VAL A 61 -11.12 3.85 -1.53
N ASP A 62 -11.02 3.63 -2.84
CA ASP A 62 -11.78 4.37 -3.85
C ASP A 62 -13.24 3.91 -3.97
N ASP A 63 -13.55 2.72 -3.50
CA ASP A 63 -14.92 2.20 -3.44
C ASP A 63 -15.72 2.97 -2.38
N PRO A 64 -16.77 3.73 -2.78
CA PRO A 64 -17.59 4.50 -1.85
C PRO A 64 -18.50 3.64 -0.97
N GLU A 65 -18.61 2.33 -1.21
CA GLU A 65 -19.45 1.43 -0.40
C GLU A 65 -18.67 0.83 0.80
N ASP A 66 -18.74 1.53 1.93
CA ASP A 66 -18.69 0.99 3.32
C ASP A 66 -19.76 1.69 4.18
#